data_AF-A0AAW7XQL2-F1
#
_entry.id   AF-A0AAW7XQL2-F1
#
_cell.length_a   1.000
_cell.length_b   1.000
_cell.length_c   1.000
_cell.angle_alpha   90.00
_cell.angle_beta   90.00
_cell.angle_gamma   90.00
#
_symmetry.space_group_name_H-M   'P 1'
#
loop_
_entity.id
_entity.type
_entity.pdbx_description
1 polymer ?
#
loop_
_entity_poly.entity_id
_entity_poly.type
_entity_poly.pdbx_seq_one_letter_code
_entity_poly.pdbx_strand_id
1 'polypeptide(L)'
;MPTQFSVLSLLRHGTIALMVPSAAMAHTDLSRFEDNIFTSVPEVVSCTLEDGTEASCYKITVNYLPEGLDIGPFCPVTIDDEGGLWDWDGENAKLYRIDKDFLTMLDELGYRFFDEDGNVYIVDNANTRPEADHACINVTADPNVTVTMLLPIDPKMAEDPEEIGTVGKVGIALDGVPVFADAPSVLDTGHMPALDLCGGHIDPGGWYHWHATATDVETVFETEGVDAHCHLEQDKTAQFGYAFDGYPMFGSAEEDGSKPEDLDTCNGHVGETSLGITYHYHASEDFPNLPPCLVGVQAQDNFTTTASVGIGAPRGGDMGHAAGHEGTIGAGHMNTPPGFDEAAEKLGVTATELLQALISSGQDRPDLAVAAETLGVSEEALTEALPQPPRQ
;
A
#
# COMPACT_ATOMS: atom_id res chain seq x y z
N MET A 1 -21.81 43.41 -77.53
CA MET A 1 -20.39 42.99 -77.45
C MET A 1 -20.19 42.24 -76.14
N PRO A 2 -19.41 41.16 -76.15
CA PRO A 2 -19.66 39.94 -75.39
C PRO A 2 -18.78 39.82 -74.14
N THR A 3 -19.19 38.99 -73.16
CA THR A 3 -18.39 37.89 -72.60
C THR A 3 -19.19 37.08 -71.57
N GLN A 4 -19.33 35.78 -71.84
CA GLN A 4 -19.58 34.75 -70.81
C GLN A 4 -18.38 34.69 -69.85
N PHE A 5 -18.58 34.31 -68.59
CA PHE A 5 -17.73 33.33 -67.91
C PHE A 5 -18.49 32.65 -66.78
N SER A 6 -18.48 31.32 -66.84
CA SER A 6 -18.94 30.36 -65.83
C SER A 6 -17.93 30.30 -64.69
N VAL A 7 -18.37 30.20 -63.42
CA VAL A 7 -17.54 29.66 -62.34
C VAL A 7 -18.37 28.76 -61.42
N LEU A 8 -18.07 27.47 -61.58
CA LEU A 8 -18.17 26.33 -60.67
C LEU A 8 -18.58 26.59 -59.20
N SER A 9 -19.60 25.84 -58.79
CA SER A 9 -19.81 25.40 -57.41
C SER A 9 -18.60 24.57 -56.94
N LEU A 10 -17.90 25.06 -55.91
CA LEU A 10 -16.99 24.24 -55.11
C LEU A 10 -17.68 23.91 -53.78
N LEU A 11 -18.21 22.69 -53.68
CA LEU A 11 -18.40 22.03 -52.39
C LEU A 11 -17.02 21.82 -51.77
N ARG A 12 -16.64 22.70 -50.85
CA ARG A 12 -15.59 22.40 -49.87
C ARG A 12 -16.13 21.33 -48.94
N HIS A 13 -15.76 20.08 -49.20
CA HIS A 13 -15.78 19.04 -48.19
C HIS A 13 -14.77 19.47 -47.13
N GLY A 14 -15.26 20.13 -46.07
CA GLY A 14 -14.50 20.29 -44.86
C GLY A 14 -14.37 18.91 -44.23
N THR A 15 -13.26 18.23 -44.48
CA THR A 15 -12.83 17.12 -43.64
C THR A 15 -12.58 17.71 -42.27
N ILE A 16 -13.57 17.60 -41.37
CA ILE A 16 -13.33 17.72 -39.94
C ILE A 16 -12.45 16.52 -39.62
N ALA A 17 -11.14 16.76 -39.59
CA ALA A 17 -10.24 15.87 -38.87
C ALA A 17 -10.68 15.99 -37.41
N LEU A 18 -11.47 15.02 -36.96
CA LEU A 18 -11.55 14.69 -35.54
C LEU A 18 -10.11 14.40 -35.14
N MET A 19 -9.44 15.41 -34.55
CA MET A 19 -8.31 15.15 -33.69
C MET A 19 -8.90 14.30 -32.58
N VAL A 20 -8.71 12.99 -32.69
CA VAL A 20 -8.75 12.11 -31.53
C VAL A 20 -7.78 12.77 -30.55
N PRO A 21 -8.19 13.08 -29.31
CA PRO A 21 -7.26 13.57 -28.32
C PRO A 21 -6.09 12.57 -28.33
N SER A 22 -4.87 13.06 -28.59
CA SER A 22 -3.70 12.27 -28.23
C SER A 22 -3.93 11.91 -26.78
N ALA A 23 -4.10 10.63 -26.48
CA ALA A 23 -4.12 10.16 -25.11
C ALA A 23 -2.92 10.83 -24.44
N ALA A 24 -3.18 11.54 -23.35
CA ALA A 24 -2.16 12.04 -22.46
C ALA A 24 -1.21 10.88 -22.18
N MET A 25 -0.02 10.91 -22.78
CA MET A 25 0.92 9.80 -22.68
C MET A 25 1.66 9.98 -21.36
N ALA A 26 1.08 9.45 -20.29
CA ALA A 26 1.81 9.14 -19.08
C ALA A 26 2.90 8.15 -19.50
N HIS A 27 4.16 8.55 -19.41
CA HIS A 27 5.26 7.59 -19.50
C HIS A 27 5.98 7.64 -18.17
N THR A 28 6.20 6.47 -17.56
CA THR A 28 7.10 6.36 -16.42
C THR A 28 8.47 6.87 -16.85
N ASP A 29 9.03 7.86 -16.15
CA ASP A 29 10.32 8.45 -16.48
C ASP A 29 11.36 8.10 -15.42
N LEU A 30 12.26 7.17 -15.76
CA LEU A 30 13.33 6.74 -14.86
C LEU A 30 14.29 7.87 -14.45
N SER A 31 14.34 8.99 -15.19
CA SER A 31 15.20 10.13 -14.84
C SER A 31 14.70 10.93 -13.64
N ARG A 32 13.49 10.64 -13.16
CA ARG A 32 12.89 11.24 -11.96
C ARG A 32 13.38 10.59 -10.68
N PHE A 33 13.81 9.34 -10.74
CA PHE A 33 14.33 8.63 -9.59
C PHE A 33 15.68 9.19 -9.15
N GLU A 34 15.95 9.14 -7.86
CA GLU A 34 17.21 9.57 -7.29
C GLU A 34 18.39 8.74 -7.79
N ASP A 35 19.56 9.36 -7.83
CA ASP A 35 20.78 8.71 -8.28
C ASP A 35 21.20 7.57 -7.34
N ASN A 36 21.65 6.44 -7.91
CA ASN A 36 22.24 5.29 -7.18
C ASN A 36 21.29 4.48 -6.27
N ILE A 37 19.98 4.66 -6.36
CA ILE A 37 19.01 3.85 -5.58
C ILE A 37 18.87 2.41 -6.10
N PHE A 38 19.18 2.20 -7.39
CA PHE A 38 19.02 0.90 -8.02
C PHE A 38 20.26 0.02 -7.82
N THR A 39 20.08 -1.24 -7.43
CA THR A 39 21.17 -2.22 -7.32
C THR A 39 21.77 -2.58 -8.67
N SER A 40 21.00 -2.37 -9.73
CA SER A 40 21.35 -2.56 -11.13
C SER A 40 20.55 -1.61 -12.00
N VAL A 41 21.07 -1.25 -13.17
CA VAL A 41 20.35 -0.42 -14.14
C VAL A 41 18.97 -1.05 -14.43
N PRO A 42 17.86 -0.31 -14.29
CA PRO A 42 16.54 -0.84 -14.60
C PRO A 42 16.46 -1.38 -16.03
N GLU A 43 15.85 -2.54 -16.18
CA GLU A 43 15.73 -3.22 -17.47
C GLU A 43 14.33 -3.02 -18.05
N VAL A 44 14.24 -2.79 -19.37
CA VAL A 44 12.94 -2.89 -20.06
C VAL A 44 12.67 -4.35 -20.38
N VAL A 45 11.60 -4.89 -19.81
CA VAL A 45 11.18 -6.29 -19.99
C VAL A 45 9.76 -6.36 -20.56
N SER A 46 9.44 -7.45 -21.27
CA SER A 46 8.05 -7.77 -21.56
C SER A 46 7.35 -8.22 -20.29
N CYS A 47 6.14 -7.74 -20.06
CA CYS A 47 5.29 -8.10 -18.92
C CYS A 47 3.84 -8.26 -19.37
N THR A 48 3.03 -8.92 -18.56
CA THR A 48 1.58 -9.05 -18.77
C THR A 48 0.88 -8.27 -17.66
N LEU A 49 -0.05 -7.40 -18.01
CA LEU A 49 -0.89 -6.69 -17.06
C LEU A 49 -1.98 -7.64 -16.50
N GLU A 50 -2.59 -7.28 -15.38
CA GLU A 50 -3.57 -8.14 -14.69
C GLU A 50 -4.81 -8.47 -15.53
N ASP A 51 -5.17 -7.61 -16.48
CA ASP A 51 -6.24 -7.85 -17.44
C ASP A 51 -5.83 -8.72 -18.66
N GLY A 52 -4.59 -9.22 -18.67
CA GLY A 52 -4.00 -10.03 -19.74
C GLY A 52 -3.39 -9.23 -20.89
N THR A 53 -3.34 -7.90 -20.81
CA THR A 53 -2.68 -7.07 -21.83
C THR A 53 -1.17 -7.27 -21.81
N GLU A 54 -0.57 -7.53 -22.98
CA GLU A 54 0.89 -7.53 -23.13
C GLU A 54 1.43 -6.09 -23.13
N ALA A 55 2.44 -5.83 -22.31
CA ALA A 55 3.03 -4.51 -22.11
C ALA A 55 4.57 -4.57 -22.02
N SER A 56 5.18 -3.40 -21.92
CA SER A 56 6.59 -3.25 -21.51
C SER A 56 6.63 -2.64 -20.12
N CYS A 57 7.44 -3.24 -19.24
CA CYS A 57 7.62 -2.77 -17.88
C CYS A 57 9.10 -2.44 -17.64
N TYR A 58 9.34 -1.47 -16.76
CA TYR A 58 10.63 -1.38 -16.08
C TYR A 58 10.70 -2.44 -15.00
N LYS A 59 11.76 -3.25 -15.04
CA LYS A 59 12.17 -4.11 -13.93
C LYS A 59 13.17 -3.34 -13.09
N ILE A 60 12.75 -2.99 -11.88
CA ILE A 60 13.50 -2.16 -10.93
C ILE A 60 13.92 -3.06 -9.78
N THR A 61 15.20 -2.99 -9.38
CA THR A 61 15.69 -3.68 -8.18
C THR A 61 16.40 -2.68 -7.28
N VAL A 62 15.99 -2.63 -6.02
CA VAL A 62 16.48 -1.69 -4.98
C VAL A 62 16.97 -2.46 -3.77
N ASN A 63 17.83 -1.82 -2.97
CA ASN A 63 18.26 -2.35 -1.68
C ASN A 63 17.14 -2.24 -0.64
N TYR A 64 17.30 -2.96 0.47
CA TYR A 64 16.41 -2.90 1.65
C TYR A 64 16.13 -1.49 2.19
N LEU A 65 17.07 -0.55 2.01
CA LEU A 65 16.99 0.85 2.44
C LEU A 65 17.88 1.70 1.50
N PRO A 66 17.43 2.88 1.02
CA PRO A 66 18.27 3.79 0.25
C PRO A 66 19.50 4.26 1.03
N GLU A 67 20.61 4.48 0.33
CA GLU A 67 21.84 4.97 0.96
C GLU A 67 21.64 6.43 1.43
N GLY A 68 21.82 6.67 2.73
CA GLY A 68 21.72 8.01 3.31
C GLY A 68 20.32 8.42 3.76
N LEU A 69 19.31 7.56 3.60
CA LEU A 69 18.01 7.76 4.23
C LEU A 69 18.12 7.46 5.73
N ASP A 70 17.96 8.49 6.57
CA ASP A 70 17.81 8.33 8.00
C ASP A 70 16.38 7.84 8.30
N ILE A 71 16.23 6.85 9.18
CA ILE A 71 14.92 6.28 9.52
C ILE A 71 14.69 6.29 11.03
N GLY A 72 13.43 6.31 11.43
CA GLY A 72 13.05 6.43 12.84
C GLY A 72 13.03 7.89 13.33
N PRO A 73 12.75 8.11 14.62
CA PRO A 73 12.44 7.09 15.64
C PRO A 73 11.13 6.35 15.35
N PHE A 74 11.03 5.10 15.82
CA PHE A 74 9.82 4.27 15.74
C PHE A 74 9.18 4.15 17.14
N CYS A 75 9.36 3.03 17.84
CA CYS A 75 8.91 2.91 19.22
C CYS A 75 9.76 3.74 20.20
N PRO A 76 9.15 4.52 21.11
CA PRO A 76 9.86 5.14 22.20
C PRO A 76 10.34 4.08 23.20
N VAL A 77 11.48 4.30 23.87
CA VAL A 77 12.05 3.34 24.83
C VAL A 77 11.24 3.34 26.14
N THR A 78 10.82 4.52 26.57
CA THR A 78 9.96 4.72 27.73
C THR A 78 8.78 5.63 27.39
N ILE A 79 7.74 5.64 28.22
CA ILE A 79 6.59 6.54 28.04
C ILE A 79 6.95 8.03 28.13
N ASP A 80 8.13 8.38 28.64
CA ASP A 80 8.62 9.77 28.71
C ASP A 80 9.44 10.17 27.47
N ASP A 81 9.72 9.23 26.57
CA ASP A 81 10.34 9.49 25.26
C ASP A 81 9.26 9.68 24.18
N GLU A 82 9.65 10.27 23.05
CA GLU A 82 8.79 10.45 21.88
C GLU A 82 9.21 9.47 20.77
N GLY A 83 8.29 8.61 20.36
CA GLY A 83 8.44 7.69 19.23
C GLY A 83 8.15 8.36 17.89
N GLY A 84 7.78 7.58 16.89
CA GLY A 84 7.30 8.06 15.60
C GLY A 84 5.79 8.29 15.63
N LEU A 85 5.09 7.72 14.66
CA LEU A 85 3.66 7.93 14.42
C LEU A 85 2.87 6.63 14.45
N TRP A 86 1.59 6.74 14.78
CA TRP A 86 0.62 5.67 14.58
C TRP A 86 -0.75 6.24 14.23
N ASP A 87 -1.39 5.67 13.21
CA ASP A 87 -2.78 5.97 12.87
C ASP A 87 -3.70 5.07 13.69
N TRP A 88 -4.30 5.64 14.72
CA TRP A 88 -5.19 4.91 15.60
C TRP A 88 -6.60 4.90 15.03
N ASP A 89 -7.17 3.72 14.87
CA ASP A 89 -8.49 3.48 14.26
C ASP A 89 -9.59 3.13 15.27
N GLY A 90 -9.27 3.14 16.57
CA GLY A 90 -10.21 2.85 17.65
C GLY A 90 -10.98 4.06 18.18
N GLU A 91 -11.37 4.02 19.46
CA GLU A 91 -12.03 5.17 20.09
C GLU A 91 -11.07 6.37 20.12
N ASN A 92 -11.54 7.53 19.63
CA ASN A 92 -10.73 8.73 19.35
C ASN A 92 -9.76 8.56 18.16
N ALA A 93 -10.21 7.90 17.10
CA ALA A 93 -9.43 7.67 15.89
C ALA A 93 -8.86 8.95 15.26
N LYS A 94 -7.58 8.90 14.92
CA LYS A 94 -6.78 9.89 14.17
C LYS A 94 -5.30 9.46 14.17
N LEU A 95 -4.45 10.23 13.48
CA LEU A 95 -3.02 10.14 13.61
C LEU A 95 -2.53 10.69 14.96
N TYR A 96 -1.62 9.93 15.60
CA TYR A 96 -0.97 10.32 16.83
C TYR A 96 0.56 10.27 16.71
N ARG A 97 1.21 11.20 17.43
CA ARG A 97 2.58 10.99 17.87
C ARG A 97 2.58 9.89 18.93
N ILE A 98 3.51 8.94 18.84
CA ILE A 98 3.67 7.91 19.87
C ILE A 98 4.40 8.54 21.06
N ASP A 99 3.64 9.19 21.94
CA ASP A 99 4.14 9.86 23.14
C ASP A 99 3.42 9.37 24.40
N LYS A 100 3.72 10.02 25.54
CA LYS A 100 3.11 9.70 26.83
C LYS A 100 1.59 9.79 26.82
N ASP A 101 1.04 10.84 26.21
CA ASP A 101 -0.39 11.13 26.26
C ASP A 101 -1.14 10.09 25.43
N PHE A 102 -0.61 9.75 24.26
CA PHE A 102 -1.15 8.68 23.42
C PHE A 102 -1.07 7.31 24.10
N LEU A 103 0.10 6.91 24.62
CA LEU A 103 0.25 5.60 25.27
C LEU A 103 -0.61 5.47 26.53
N THR A 104 -0.80 6.57 27.29
CA THR A 104 -1.70 6.60 28.44
C THR A 104 -3.16 6.47 28.00
N MET A 105 -3.55 7.15 26.92
CA MET A 105 -4.89 7.02 26.33
C MET A 105 -5.19 5.57 25.93
N LEU A 106 -4.23 4.90 25.28
CA LEU A 106 -4.36 3.48 24.92
C LEU A 106 -4.52 2.57 26.16
N ASP A 107 -3.74 2.78 27.24
CA ASP A 107 -3.87 2.01 28.49
C ASP A 107 -5.26 2.22 29.13
N GLU A 108 -5.81 3.45 29.09
CA GLU A 108 -7.18 3.73 29.55
C GLU A 108 -8.26 2.99 28.72
N LEU A 109 -8.00 2.78 27.43
CA LEU A 109 -8.84 1.98 26.53
C LEU A 109 -8.61 0.46 26.66
N GLY A 110 -7.64 0.04 27.48
CA GLY A 110 -7.31 -1.37 27.72
C GLY A 110 -6.17 -1.94 26.87
N TYR A 111 -5.50 -1.09 26.08
CA TYR A 111 -4.36 -1.44 25.24
C TYR A 111 -3.05 -1.03 25.93
N ARG A 112 -2.54 -1.86 26.83
CA ARG A 112 -1.35 -1.52 27.63
C ARG A 112 -0.03 -1.85 26.91
N PHE A 113 0.68 -0.81 26.47
CA PHE A 113 1.97 -0.93 25.75
C PHE A 113 3.22 -0.75 26.63
N PHE A 114 3.11 -0.60 27.95
CA PHE A 114 4.25 -0.35 28.84
C PHE A 114 4.11 -1.01 30.22
N ASP A 115 5.25 -1.22 30.89
CA ASP A 115 5.30 -1.85 32.22
C ASP A 115 5.01 -0.88 33.38
N GLU A 116 5.17 -1.31 34.63
CA GLU A 116 4.94 -0.47 35.81
C GLU A 116 5.99 0.65 35.99
N ASP A 117 7.18 0.46 35.40
CA ASP A 117 8.28 1.43 35.45
C ASP A 117 8.24 2.40 34.25
N GLY A 118 7.29 2.23 33.33
CA GLY A 118 7.11 3.06 32.14
C GLY A 118 8.00 2.65 30.96
N ASN A 119 8.61 1.47 30.97
CA ASN A 119 9.31 0.94 29.80
C ASN A 119 8.30 0.43 28.79
N VAL A 120 8.44 0.83 27.52
CA VAL A 120 7.55 0.40 26.44
C VAL A 120 7.90 -1.04 26.04
N TYR A 121 6.89 -1.87 25.84
CA TYR A 121 7.03 -3.21 25.27
C TYR A 121 7.37 -3.09 23.79
N ILE A 122 8.64 -3.25 23.45
CA ILE A 122 9.13 -3.23 22.06
C ILE A 122 9.43 -4.64 21.60
N VAL A 123 9.05 -4.97 20.37
CA VAL A 123 9.29 -6.28 19.75
C VAL A 123 9.79 -6.16 18.32
N ASP A 124 10.83 -6.94 18.00
CA ASP A 124 11.21 -7.27 16.63
C ASP A 124 10.44 -8.54 16.24
N ASN A 125 9.31 -8.36 15.55
CA ASN A 125 8.40 -9.44 15.20
C ASN A 125 8.83 -10.25 13.97
N ALA A 126 9.98 -9.92 13.35
CA ALA A 126 10.56 -10.76 12.30
C ALA A 126 11.04 -12.11 12.87
N ASN A 127 11.55 -12.09 14.10
CA ASN A 127 12.20 -13.26 14.72
C ASN A 127 11.69 -13.59 16.13
N THR A 128 10.96 -12.68 16.77
CA THR A 128 10.53 -12.81 18.16
C THR A 128 9.02 -12.68 18.28
N ARG A 129 8.38 -13.58 19.05
CA ARG A 129 6.96 -13.42 19.38
C ARG A 129 6.82 -12.39 20.50
N PRO A 130 5.85 -11.46 20.42
CA PRO A 130 5.55 -10.56 21.53
C PRO A 130 5.18 -11.36 22.78
N GLU A 131 5.79 -11.01 23.93
CA GLU A 131 5.46 -11.62 25.22
C GLU A 131 4.31 -10.88 25.92
N ALA A 132 4.19 -9.58 25.67
CA ALA A 132 3.10 -8.74 26.17
C ALA A 132 1.89 -8.81 25.24
N ASP A 133 0.70 -8.62 25.81
CA ASP A 133 -0.57 -8.57 25.06
C ASP A 133 -0.56 -7.47 23.99
N HIS A 134 0.11 -6.36 24.29
CA HIS A 134 0.34 -5.26 23.37
C HIS A 134 1.80 -4.86 23.35
N ALA A 135 2.33 -4.67 22.14
CA ALA A 135 3.73 -4.34 21.93
C ALA A 135 3.88 -3.45 20.70
N CYS A 136 4.76 -2.47 20.81
CA CYS A 136 5.18 -1.64 19.71
C CYS A 136 6.21 -2.42 18.86
N ILE A 137 5.94 -2.56 17.57
CA ILE A 137 6.79 -3.31 16.64
C ILE A 137 7.88 -2.38 16.12
N ASN A 138 9.13 -2.83 16.24
CA ASN A 138 10.30 -2.17 15.69
C ASN A 138 11.25 -3.24 15.14
N VAL A 139 11.19 -3.46 13.82
CA VAL A 139 11.93 -4.53 13.15
C VAL A 139 13.33 -4.07 12.78
N THR A 140 14.32 -4.92 13.02
CA THR A 140 15.70 -4.67 12.58
C THR A 140 15.82 -4.87 11.07
N ALA A 141 16.40 -3.89 10.37
CA ALA A 141 16.68 -4.00 8.94
C ALA A 141 17.67 -5.15 8.63
N ASP A 142 17.44 -5.87 7.52
CA ASP A 142 18.37 -6.86 6.96
C ASP A 142 19.07 -6.28 5.72
N PRO A 143 20.37 -5.95 5.83
CA PRO A 143 21.11 -5.30 4.76
C PRO A 143 21.36 -6.18 3.53
N ASN A 144 20.99 -7.47 3.58
CA ASN A 144 21.16 -8.41 2.48
C ASN A 144 19.90 -8.55 1.61
N VAL A 145 18.82 -7.88 1.99
CA VAL A 145 17.54 -7.95 1.28
C VAL A 145 17.52 -6.97 0.11
N THR A 146 16.92 -7.42 -0.98
CA THR A 146 16.63 -6.59 -2.16
C THR A 146 15.20 -6.81 -2.59
N VAL A 147 14.56 -5.75 -3.05
CA VAL A 147 13.20 -5.76 -3.56
C VAL A 147 13.24 -5.57 -5.08
N THR A 148 12.45 -6.35 -5.81
CA THR A 148 12.28 -6.24 -7.26
C THR A 148 10.83 -5.93 -7.61
N MET A 149 10.65 -4.91 -8.43
CA MET A 149 9.35 -4.40 -8.85
C MET A 149 9.21 -4.37 -10.37
N LEU A 150 7.98 -4.50 -10.87
CA LEU A 150 7.62 -4.23 -12.26
C LEU A 150 6.69 -3.02 -12.32
N LEU A 151 7.06 -2.04 -13.13
CA LEU A 151 6.30 -0.81 -13.32
C LEU A 151 5.96 -0.64 -14.81
N PRO A 152 4.69 -0.58 -15.22
CA PRO A 152 4.30 -0.32 -16.61
C PRO A 152 4.95 0.96 -17.14
N ILE A 153 5.52 0.90 -18.36
CA ILE A 153 6.11 2.07 -19.01
C ILE A 153 5.00 2.97 -19.57
N ASP A 154 3.96 2.34 -20.12
CA ASP A 154 2.79 2.97 -20.70
C ASP A 154 1.55 2.55 -19.88
N PRO A 155 1.13 3.36 -18.89
CA PRO A 155 -0.02 3.08 -18.04
C PRO A 155 -1.29 2.92 -18.86
N LYS A 156 -2.17 2.01 -18.42
CA LYS A 156 -3.45 1.73 -19.06
C LYS A 156 -4.55 1.84 -18.03
N MET A 157 -5.55 2.69 -18.29
CA MET A 157 -6.78 2.74 -17.49
C MET A 157 -7.47 1.37 -17.44
N ALA A 158 -7.86 0.97 -16.23
CA ALA A 158 -8.70 -0.18 -15.98
C ALA A 158 -10.16 0.12 -16.37
N GLU A 159 -10.99 -0.92 -16.49
CA GLU A 159 -12.44 -0.74 -16.69
C GLU A 159 -13.10 -0.16 -15.44
N ASP A 160 -12.69 -0.66 -14.28
CA ASP A 160 -13.08 -0.20 -12.94
C ASP A 160 -11.80 -0.02 -12.10
N PRO A 161 -11.69 1.02 -11.27
CA PRO A 161 -10.55 1.18 -10.36
C PRO A 161 -10.42 0.01 -9.37
N GLU A 162 -9.19 -0.31 -9.00
CA GLU A 162 -8.87 -1.31 -8.00
C GLU A 162 -8.71 -0.67 -6.63
N GLU A 163 -9.60 -1.01 -5.69
CA GLU A 163 -9.51 -0.60 -4.29
C GLU A 163 -8.24 -1.17 -3.63
N ILE A 164 -7.49 -0.32 -2.93
CA ILE A 164 -6.30 -0.73 -2.20
C ILE A 164 -6.72 -1.08 -0.76
N GLY A 165 -6.70 -2.37 -0.43
CA GLY A 165 -6.94 -2.83 0.93
C GLY A 165 -5.72 -2.67 1.86
N THR A 166 -5.88 -3.07 3.12
CA THR A 166 -4.79 -3.16 4.10
C THR A 166 -3.61 -3.97 3.55
N VAL A 167 -2.38 -3.49 3.73
CA VAL A 167 -1.16 -4.09 3.17
C VAL A 167 -1.17 -4.14 1.62
N GLY A 168 -2.00 -3.30 0.99
CA GLY A 168 -2.11 -3.20 -0.46
C GLY A 168 -0.88 -2.53 -1.07
N LYS A 169 -0.53 -2.96 -2.28
CA LYS A 169 0.63 -2.43 -3.02
C LYS A 169 0.22 -1.12 -3.69
N VAL A 170 0.83 -0.01 -3.29
CA VAL A 170 0.50 1.30 -3.86
C VAL A 170 1.47 1.62 -5.00
N GLY A 171 2.78 1.54 -4.75
CA GLY A 171 3.75 1.93 -5.77
C GLY A 171 5.21 1.92 -5.30
N ILE A 172 6.00 2.78 -5.93
CA ILE A 172 7.42 3.03 -5.62
C ILE A 172 7.66 4.54 -5.58
N ALA A 173 8.30 5.01 -4.52
CA ALA A 173 8.72 6.39 -4.37
C ALA A 173 9.98 6.68 -5.21
N LEU A 174 10.25 7.95 -5.50
CA LEU A 174 11.39 8.35 -6.34
C LEU A 174 12.76 8.09 -5.68
N ASP A 175 12.80 7.92 -4.36
CA ASP A 175 13.95 7.43 -3.59
C ASP A 175 14.15 5.89 -3.69
N GLY A 176 13.24 5.19 -4.38
CA GLY A 176 13.26 3.76 -4.60
C GLY A 176 12.59 2.94 -3.51
N VAL A 177 12.07 3.56 -2.46
CA VAL A 177 11.37 2.89 -1.37
C VAL A 177 9.98 2.44 -1.86
N PRO A 178 9.60 1.17 -1.64
CA PRO A 178 8.25 0.73 -1.93
C PRO A 178 7.20 1.45 -1.09
N VAL A 179 6.00 1.62 -1.65
CA VAL A 179 4.87 2.28 -0.99
C VAL A 179 3.73 1.28 -0.85
N PHE A 180 3.23 1.13 0.37
CA PHE A 180 2.12 0.26 0.72
C PHE A 180 1.03 1.06 1.42
N ALA A 181 -0.21 0.58 1.31
CA ALA A 181 -1.33 1.11 2.09
C ALA A 181 -1.28 0.55 3.53
N ASP A 182 -2.23 1.01 4.33
CA ASP A 182 -2.29 0.86 5.79
C ASP A 182 -1.80 -0.48 6.31
N ALA A 183 -1.01 -0.38 7.38
CA ALA A 183 -0.64 -1.52 8.19
C ALA A 183 -1.87 -2.11 8.93
N PRO A 184 -1.83 -3.38 9.33
CA PRO A 184 -2.93 -4.00 10.06
C PRO A 184 -3.29 -3.26 11.35
N SER A 185 -4.59 -3.20 11.65
CA SER A 185 -5.12 -2.56 12.85
C SER A 185 -4.53 -3.14 14.14
N VAL A 186 -4.28 -2.27 15.12
CA VAL A 186 -3.96 -2.68 16.50
C VAL A 186 -5.16 -3.38 17.15
N LEU A 187 -6.39 -3.05 16.75
CA LEU A 187 -7.60 -3.68 17.25
C LEU A 187 -7.65 -5.17 16.88
N ASP A 188 -7.08 -5.53 15.72
CA ASP A 188 -7.02 -6.90 15.22
C ASP A 188 -5.79 -7.66 15.69
N THR A 189 -4.62 -7.01 15.65
CA THR A 189 -3.33 -7.67 15.90
C THR A 189 -2.86 -7.57 17.34
N GLY A 190 -3.37 -6.60 18.09
CA GLY A 190 -2.88 -6.22 19.41
C GLY A 190 -1.53 -5.49 19.41
N HIS A 191 -0.87 -5.35 18.26
CA HIS A 191 0.50 -4.84 18.17
C HIS A 191 0.58 -3.67 17.21
N MET A 192 1.41 -2.68 17.53
CA MET A 192 1.47 -1.40 16.84
C MET A 192 2.70 -1.34 15.92
N PRO A 193 2.56 -1.46 14.59
CA PRO A 193 3.65 -1.24 13.63
C PRO A 193 3.98 0.25 13.51
N ALA A 194 4.73 0.76 14.49
CA ALA A 194 5.10 2.16 14.57
C ALA A 194 5.80 2.64 13.29
N LEU A 195 5.25 3.70 12.71
CA LEU A 195 5.86 4.45 11.62
C LEU A 195 6.89 5.43 12.21
N ASP A 196 7.87 5.84 11.42
CA ASP A 196 8.66 7.02 11.76
C ASP A 196 7.93 8.33 11.39
N LEU A 197 8.59 9.46 11.64
CA LEU A 197 8.00 10.79 11.42
C LEU A 197 7.80 11.16 9.95
N CYS A 198 8.31 10.35 9.02
CA CYS A 198 8.07 10.52 7.60
C CYS A 198 7.06 9.49 7.06
N GLY A 199 6.52 8.63 7.94
CA GLY A 199 5.45 7.70 7.63
C GLY A 199 5.91 6.36 7.07
N GLY A 200 7.15 5.92 7.36
CA GLY A 200 7.65 4.61 6.93
C GLY A 200 8.14 3.73 8.07
N HIS A 201 8.32 2.44 7.80
CA HIS A 201 8.88 1.48 8.75
C HIS A 201 9.55 0.28 8.06
N ILE A 202 10.19 -0.57 8.86
CA ILE A 202 10.79 -1.83 8.40
C ILE A 202 9.75 -2.95 8.39
N ASP A 203 9.57 -3.61 7.25
CA ASP A 203 8.78 -4.83 7.08
C ASP A 203 9.42 -5.99 7.88
N PRO A 204 8.65 -6.98 8.37
CA PRO A 204 9.22 -8.18 8.99
C PRO A 204 10.27 -8.92 8.14
N GLY A 205 10.28 -8.72 6.83
CA GLY A 205 11.31 -9.18 5.90
C GLY A 205 12.61 -8.36 5.92
N GLY A 206 12.73 -7.31 6.73
CA GLY A 206 13.96 -6.54 6.95
C GLY A 206 14.22 -5.38 5.97
N TRP A 207 13.22 -4.94 5.21
CA TRP A 207 13.34 -3.83 4.25
C TRP A 207 12.35 -2.70 4.58
N TYR A 208 12.73 -1.47 4.27
CA TYR A 208 11.98 -0.26 4.59
C TYR A 208 10.93 0.05 3.52
N HIS A 209 9.78 0.57 3.94
CA HIS A 209 8.71 1.02 3.06
C HIS A 209 7.91 2.17 3.66
N TRP A 210 7.28 2.94 2.76
CA TRP A 210 6.42 4.06 3.09
C TRP A 210 4.95 3.62 3.21
N HIS A 211 4.23 4.23 4.15
CA HIS A 211 2.77 4.24 4.31
C HIS A 211 2.17 5.64 4.09
N ALA A 212 3.01 6.60 3.72
CA ALA A 212 2.62 7.97 3.48
C ALA A 212 3.43 8.57 2.32
N THR A 213 2.88 9.60 1.70
CA THR A 213 3.62 10.50 0.82
C THR A 213 4.62 11.31 1.66
N ALA A 214 5.83 10.79 1.84
CA ALA A 214 6.82 11.32 2.78
C ALA A 214 7.29 12.75 2.47
N THR A 215 7.18 13.18 1.20
CA THR A 215 7.48 14.56 0.76
C THR A 215 6.36 15.55 1.08
N ASP A 216 5.22 15.11 1.61
CA ASP A 216 4.08 15.99 1.96
C ASP A 216 3.31 15.50 3.21
N VAL A 217 3.97 14.75 4.09
CA VAL A 217 3.33 14.21 5.29
C VAL A 217 3.05 15.31 6.32
N GLU A 218 3.79 16.42 6.29
CA GLU A 218 3.55 17.53 7.22
C GLU A 218 2.23 18.27 6.96
N THR A 219 1.69 18.22 5.73
CA THR A 219 0.33 18.71 5.46
C THR A 219 -0.69 17.95 6.31
N VAL A 220 -0.51 16.65 6.52
CA VAL A 220 -1.35 15.83 7.40
C VAL A 220 -1.18 16.27 8.87
N PHE A 221 0.05 16.51 9.31
CA PHE A 221 0.30 16.95 10.69
C PHE A 221 -0.37 18.30 10.98
N GLU A 222 -0.33 19.23 10.02
CA GLU A 222 -1.02 20.51 10.13
C GLU A 222 -2.55 20.34 10.20
N THR A 223 -3.13 19.48 9.35
CA THR A 223 -4.57 19.21 9.30
C THR A 223 -5.08 18.55 10.59
N GLU A 224 -4.37 17.53 11.06
CA GLU A 224 -4.77 16.71 12.23
C GLU A 224 -4.26 17.25 13.58
N GLY A 225 -3.40 18.26 13.54
CA GLY A 225 -2.81 18.89 14.73
C GLY A 225 -1.83 17.98 15.47
N VAL A 226 -0.98 17.27 14.73
CA VAL A 226 0.08 16.39 15.26
C VAL A 226 1.38 17.18 15.43
N ASP A 227 1.98 17.17 16.62
CA ASP A 227 3.29 17.79 16.87
C ASP A 227 4.42 16.84 16.44
N ALA A 228 4.72 16.86 15.14
CA ALA A 228 5.75 16.05 14.52
C ALA A 228 6.44 16.83 13.39
N HIS A 229 7.64 16.39 13.03
CA HIS A 229 8.43 16.97 11.94
C HIS A 229 9.11 15.84 11.18
N CYS A 230 8.82 15.74 9.87
CA CYS A 230 9.53 14.83 9.00
C CYS A 230 10.89 15.45 8.66
N HIS A 231 11.94 14.64 8.69
CA HIS A 231 13.29 15.12 8.42
C HIS A 231 13.58 15.33 6.92
N LEU A 232 12.71 14.82 6.04
CA LEU A 232 12.80 14.99 4.60
C LEU A 232 12.25 16.36 4.17
N GLU A 233 12.75 16.86 3.04
CA GLU A 233 12.22 18.10 2.45
C GLU A 233 10.73 17.93 2.12
N GLN A 234 9.92 18.86 2.62
CA GLN A 234 8.48 18.89 2.40
C GLN A 234 8.13 19.84 1.25
N ASP A 235 7.45 19.31 0.24
CA ASP A 235 6.91 20.04 -0.90
C ASP A 235 5.62 19.39 -1.38
N LYS A 236 4.50 20.03 -1.06
CA LYS A 236 3.15 19.61 -1.46
C LYS A 236 2.89 19.58 -2.97
N THR A 237 3.79 20.12 -3.78
CA THR A 237 3.73 20.08 -5.25
C THR A 237 4.64 19.02 -5.86
N ALA A 238 5.52 18.40 -5.06
CA ALA A 238 6.50 17.46 -5.55
C ALA A 238 5.85 16.16 -6.02
N GLN A 239 6.46 15.55 -7.03
CA GLN A 239 6.18 14.16 -7.38
C GLN A 239 6.81 13.26 -6.32
N PHE A 240 6.01 12.44 -5.67
CA PHE A 240 6.49 11.48 -4.67
C PHE A 240 6.98 10.18 -5.30
N GLY A 241 6.27 9.69 -6.33
CA GLY A 241 6.54 8.38 -6.89
C GLY A 241 5.67 8.04 -8.09
N TYR A 242 5.63 6.74 -8.39
CA TYR A 242 4.71 6.14 -9.35
C TYR A 242 3.93 5.03 -8.66
N ALA A 243 2.62 5.00 -8.84
CA ALA A 243 1.80 3.88 -8.46
C ALA A 243 2.12 2.66 -9.34
N PHE A 244 1.81 1.43 -8.89
CA PHE A 244 2.17 0.22 -9.63
C PHE A 244 1.41 0.02 -10.95
N ASP A 245 0.36 0.81 -11.19
CA ASP A 245 -0.30 0.93 -12.48
C ASP A 245 0.45 1.85 -13.48
N GLY A 246 1.50 2.53 -13.01
CA GLY A 246 2.39 3.40 -13.75
C GLY A 246 1.99 4.89 -13.77
N TYR A 247 0.89 5.29 -13.14
CA TYR A 247 0.54 6.70 -13.02
C TYR A 247 1.34 7.38 -11.88
N PRO A 248 1.76 8.65 -12.06
CA PRO A 248 2.53 9.36 -11.04
C PRO A 248 1.67 9.77 -9.84
N MET A 249 2.30 9.82 -8.67
CA MET A 249 1.72 10.33 -7.42
C MET A 249 2.42 11.62 -7.03
N PHE A 250 1.65 12.67 -6.74
CA PHE A 250 2.12 13.98 -6.30
C PHE A 250 1.63 14.29 -4.89
N GLY A 251 2.20 15.32 -4.26
CA GLY A 251 1.66 15.88 -3.02
C GLY A 251 0.24 16.44 -3.18
N SER A 252 -0.28 17.01 -2.09
CA SER A 252 -1.65 17.50 -1.94
C SER A 252 -1.99 18.74 -2.78
N ALA A 253 -1.04 19.32 -3.50
CA ALA A 253 -1.23 20.50 -4.33
C ALA A 253 -0.86 20.28 -5.81
N GLU A 254 -1.45 21.12 -6.66
CA GLU A 254 -1.08 21.27 -8.07
C GLU A 254 0.34 21.81 -8.23
N GLU A 255 0.92 21.68 -9.43
CA GLU A 255 2.26 22.21 -9.72
C GLU A 255 2.39 23.73 -9.49
N ASP A 256 1.29 24.49 -9.64
CA ASP A 256 1.26 25.94 -9.35
C ASP A 256 0.99 26.27 -7.87
N GLY A 257 0.85 25.25 -7.02
CA GLY A 257 0.58 25.33 -5.58
C GLY A 257 -0.90 25.53 -5.22
N SER A 258 -1.80 25.56 -6.20
CA SER A 258 -3.25 25.60 -5.95
C SER A 258 -3.78 24.26 -5.44
N LYS A 259 -5.00 24.27 -4.90
CA LYS A 259 -5.67 23.06 -4.43
C LYS A 259 -6.21 22.30 -5.66
N PRO A 260 -6.01 20.98 -5.75
CA PRO A 260 -6.57 20.20 -6.85
C PRO A 260 -8.09 20.25 -6.86
N GLU A 261 -8.65 20.38 -8.05
CA GLU A 261 -10.09 20.37 -8.30
C GLU A 261 -10.46 19.18 -9.19
N ASP A 262 -11.74 18.79 -9.18
CA ASP A 262 -12.27 17.69 -10.02
C ASP A 262 -11.57 16.33 -9.82
N LEU A 263 -11.11 16.05 -8.59
CA LEU A 263 -10.58 14.75 -8.20
C LEU A 263 -11.65 13.65 -8.31
N ASP A 264 -11.24 12.49 -8.79
CA ASP A 264 -12.05 11.28 -8.80
C ASP A 264 -12.03 10.55 -7.44
N THR A 265 -12.64 9.36 -7.39
CA THR A 265 -12.72 8.57 -6.17
C THR A 265 -11.37 8.03 -5.69
N CYS A 266 -10.37 7.96 -6.57
CA CYS A 266 -9.00 7.54 -6.25
C CYS A 266 -8.10 8.73 -5.90
N ASN A 267 -8.69 9.91 -5.68
CA ASN A 267 -7.98 11.14 -5.36
C ASN A 267 -7.02 11.59 -6.47
N GLY A 268 -7.36 11.33 -7.74
CA GLY A 268 -6.58 11.76 -8.89
C GLY A 268 -7.42 12.44 -9.96
N HIS A 269 -6.75 13.01 -10.97
CA HIS A 269 -7.40 13.65 -12.11
C HIS A 269 -6.47 13.75 -13.32
N VAL A 270 -6.96 14.25 -14.45
CA VAL A 270 -6.11 14.62 -15.60
C VAL A 270 -5.79 16.11 -15.54
N GLY A 271 -4.53 16.44 -15.34
CA GLY A 271 -4.04 17.82 -15.20
C GLY A 271 -2.66 18.02 -15.83
N GLU A 272 -2.20 19.28 -15.86
CA GLU A 272 -0.82 19.62 -16.27
C GLU A 272 0.12 19.29 -15.11
N THR A 273 1.26 18.68 -15.43
CA THR A 273 2.31 18.36 -14.45
C THR A 273 3.68 18.63 -15.07
N SER A 274 4.74 18.49 -14.27
CA SER A 274 6.11 18.52 -14.79
C SER A 274 6.43 17.42 -15.82
N LEU A 275 5.55 16.40 -15.95
CA LEU A 275 5.60 15.33 -16.95
C LEU A 275 4.74 15.63 -18.20
N GLY A 276 4.09 16.80 -18.24
CA GLY A 276 3.07 17.18 -19.20
C GLY A 276 1.65 16.83 -18.72
N ILE A 277 0.67 16.97 -19.61
CA ILE A 277 -0.72 16.63 -19.30
C ILE A 277 -0.87 15.12 -19.14
N THR A 278 -1.24 14.67 -17.95
CA THR A 278 -1.41 13.25 -17.59
C THR A 278 -2.45 13.06 -16.49
N TYR A 279 -3.04 11.87 -16.44
CA TYR A 279 -3.66 11.43 -15.19
C TYR A 279 -2.58 11.28 -14.11
N HIS A 280 -2.89 11.73 -12.90
CA HIS A 280 -2.02 11.60 -11.73
C HIS A 280 -2.83 11.61 -10.43
N TYR A 281 -2.27 11.03 -9.39
CA TYR A 281 -2.85 11.02 -8.05
C TYR A 281 -2.29 12.16 -7.21
N HIS A 282 -3.08 12.65 -6.27
CA HIS A 282 -2.64 13.55 -5.21
C HIS A 282 -2.65 12.84 -3.86
N ALA A 283 -1.71 13.21 -3.00
CA ALA A 283 -1.77 12.90 -1.58
C ALA A 283 -3.01 13.55 -0.93
N SER A 284 -3.60 12.89 0.06
CA SER A 284 -4.66 13.49 0.88
C SER A 284 -4.08 14.50 1.88
N GLU A 285 -4.92 15.39 2.38
CA GLU A 285 -4.59 16.28 3.52
C GLU A 285 -4.81 15.57 4.88
N ASP A 286 -5.37 14.35 4.88
CA ASP A 286 -5.63 13.48 6.05
C ASP A 286 -4.79 12.18 5.97
N PHE A 287 -4.55 11.49 7.09
CA PHE A 287 -3.90 10.17 7.12
C PHE A 287 -4.91 9.03 6.88
N PRO A 288 -4.54 7.97 6.14
CA PRO A 288 -3.39 7.86 5.24
C PRO A 288 -3.49 8.82 4.05
N ASN A 289 -2.35 9.42 3.66
CA ASN A 289 -2.32 10.37 2.54
C ASN A 289 -1.92 9.73 1.20
N LEU A 290 -2.20 8.44 1.04
CA LEU A 290 -1.98 7.70 -0.20
C LEU A 290 -3.30 7.54 -0.97
N PRO A 291 -3.26 7.26 -2.29
CA PRO A 291 -4.46 7.00 -3.06
C PRO A 291 -5.24 5.78 -2.50
N PRO A 292 -6.57 5.86 -2.34
CA PRO A 292 -7.37 4.73 -1.83
C PRO A 292 -7.60 3.64 -2.90
N CYS A 293 -7.42 3.97 -4.17
CA CYS A 293 -7.56 3.04 -5.29
C CYS A 293 -6.58 3.36 -6.42
N LEU A 294 -6.35 2.39 -7.31
CA LEU A 294 -5.59 2.55 -8.55
C LEU A 294 -6.52 2.50 -9.76
N VAL A 295 -6.47 3.52 -10.62
CA VAL A 295 -7.29 3.63 -11.84
C VAL A 295 -6.72 2.87 -13.03
N GLY A 296 -5.44 2.48 -12.98
CA GLY A 296 -4.79 1.74 -14.04
C GLY A 296 -4.61 0.26 -13.74
N VAL A 297 -4.29 -0.50 -14.78
CA VAL A 297 -4.02 -1.95 -14.68
C VAL A 297 -2.55 -2.17 -14.30
N GLN A 298 -2.33 -2.91 -13.21
CA GLN A 298 -0.98 -3.22 -12.74
C GLN A 298 -0.32 -4.34 -13.57
N ALA A 299 1.00 -4.45 -13.48
CA ALA A 299 1.72 -5.61 -13.97
C ALA A 299 1.48 -6.83 -13.06
N GLN A 300 1.31 -8.02 -13.65
CA GLN A 300 1.30 -9.26 -12.87
C GLN A 300 2.65 -9.47 -12.18
N ASP A 301 2.62 -10.04 -10.97
CA ASP A 301 3.82 -10.31 -10.16
C ASP A 301 4.72 -9.06 -9.99
N ASN A 302 4.11 -7.87 -9.90
CA ASN A 302 4.79 -6.57 -9.83
C ASN A 302 5.71 -6.34 -8.64
N PHE A 303 5.78 -7.26 -7.68
CA PHE A 303 6.55 -7.09 -6.46
C PHE A 303 7.07 -8.42 -5.92
N THR A 304 8.37 -8.51 -5.68
CA THR A 304 9.05 -9.66 -5.05
C THR A 304 10.21 -9.19 -4.17
N THR A 305 10.56 -9.96 -3.15
CA THR A 305 11.74 -9.68 -2.30
C THR A 305 12.60 -10.94 -2.14
N THR A 306 13.88 -10.77 -1.80
CA THR A 306 14.77 -11.86 -1.41
C THR A 306 14.61 -12.29 0.05
N ALA A 307 13.81 -11.56 0.83
CA ALA A 307 13.48 -11.92 2.20
C ALA A 307 12.76 -13.28 2.29
N SER A 308 12.95 -13.97 3.42
CA SER A 308 12.31 -15.26 3.70
C SER A 308 10.91 -15.16 4.29
N VAL A 309 10.55 -13.97 4.79
CA VAL A 309 9.26 -13.62 5.41
C VAL A 309 8.88 -12.21 4.98
N GLY A 310 7.66 -11.80 5.29
CA GLY A 310 7.17 -10.46 4.92
C GLY A 310 6.54 -10.41 3.54
N ILE A 311 6.13 -9.22 3.14
CA ILE A 311 5.37 -9.02 1.90
C ILE A 311 6.27 -9.33 0.70
N GLY A 312 5.78 -10.14 -0.25
CA GLY A 312 6.51 -10.49 -1.47
C GLY A 312 7.58 -11.58 -1.32
N ALA A 313 7.74 -12.18 -0.13
CA ALA A 313 8.69 -13.27 0.08
C ALA A 313 8.30 -14.55 -0.70
N PRO A 314 9.25 -15.26 -1.34
CA PRO A 314 8.94 -16.49 -2.08
C PRO A 314 8.41 -17.56 -1.13
N ARG A 315 7.21 -18.09 -1.40
CA ARG A 315 6.69 -19.25 -0.65
C ARG A 315 7.61 -20.42 -0.90
N GLY A 316 8.13 -21.01 0.17
CA GLY A 316 9.11 -22.10 0.09
C GLY A 316 8.67 -23.24 -0.82
N GLY A 317 9.29 -23.33 -2.00
CA GLY A 317 9.41 -24.51 -2.86
C GLY A 317 8.19 -24.93 -3.68
N ASP A 318 8.18 -24.62 -4.98
CA ASP A 318 8.51 -25.57 -6.05
C ASP A 318 8.56 -24.84 -7.41
N MET A 319 9.52 -25.23 -8.26
CA MET A 319 9.63 -24.78 -9.64
C MET A 319 8.61 -25.56 -10.49
N GLY A 320 7.51 -24.94 -10.90
CA GLY A 320 6.58 -25.55 -11.84
C GLY A 320 5.57 -24.55 -12.39
N HIS A 321 5.66 -24.25 -13.67
CA HIS A 321 4.70 -23.43 -14.42
C HIS A 321 3.24 -23.83 -14.14
N ALA A 322 2.42 -22.87 -13.71
CA ALA A 322 0.98 -22.87 -13.96
C ALA A 322 0.45 -21.45 -13.92
N ALA A 323 -0.29 -21.09 -14.97
CA ALA A 323 -0.98 -19.83 -15.14
C ALA A 323 -2.23 -19.76 -14.24
N GLY A 324 -2.57 -18.55 -13.83
CA GLY A 324 -3.94 -18.15 -13.56
C GLY A 324 -4.46 -18.45 -12.15
N HIS A 325 -4.96 -17.37 -11.56
CA HIS A 325 -6.01 -17.27 -10.55
C HIS A 325 -5.66 -17.40 -9.07
N GLU A 326 -6.24 -16.41 -8.37
CA GLU A 326 -6.44 -16.26 -6.93
C GLU A 326 -5.17 -15.98 -6.13
N GLY A 327 -5.10 -14.72 -5.67
CA GLY A 327 -4.28 -14.25 -4.57
C GLY A 327 -4.57 -15.09 -3.31
N THR A 328 -3.99 -16.27 -3.27
CA THR A 328 -3.77 -17.00 -2.04
C THR A 328 -2.73 -16.20 -1.27
N ILE A 329 -3.01 -15.80 -0.05
CA ILE A 329 -2.04 -15.22 0.88
C ILE A 329 -1.18 -16.36 1.42
N GLY A 330 0.13 -16.13 1.46
CA GLY A 330 1.11 -17.11 1.90
C GLY A 330 1.20 -17.10 3.40
N ALA A 331 0.79 -18.21 4.01
CA ALA A 331 0.86 -18.46 5.44
C ALA A 331 2.29 -18.30 6.01
N GLY A 332 2.55 -17.13 6.61
CA GLY A 332 3.36 -17.03 7.82
C GLY A 332 2.41 -17.07 9.01
N HIS A 333 2.26 -18.23 9.64
CA HIS A 333 1.49 -18.54 10.85
C HIS A 333 0.51 -17.45 11.35
N MET A 334 -0.71 -17.42 10.79
CA MET A 334 -1.86 -16.88 11.52
C MET A 334 -1.99 -17.68 12.82
N ASN A 335 -1.96 -17.02 13.98
CA ASN A 335 -2.35 -17.66 15.24
C ASN A 335 -3.85 -17.97 15.15
N THR A 336 -4.18 -19.24 15.05
CA THR A 336 -5.55 -19.72 15.01
C THR A 336 -6.21 -19.45 16.37
N PRO A 337 -7.41 -18.83 16.42
CA PRO A 337 -8.09 -18.59 17.69
C PRO A 337 -8.30 -19.92 18.46
N PRO A 338 -8.27 -19.92 19.80
CA PRO A 338 -8.44 -21.14 20.59
C PRO A 338 -9.68 -21.95 20.16
N GLY A 339 -9.49 -23.22 19.80
CA GLY A 339 -10.55 -24.12 19.33
C GLY A 339 -10.71 -24.20 17.80
N PHE A 340 -10.03 -23.35 17.02
CA PHE A 340 -10.09 -23.41 15.55
C PHE A 340 -9.29 -24.58 14.96
N ASP A 341 -8.23 -25.04 15.63
CA ASP A 341 -7.49 -26.24 15.22
C ASP A 341 -8.38 -27.50 15.29
N GLU A 342 -9.16 -27.63 16.37
CA GLU A 342 -10.12 -28.74 16.54
C GLU A 342 -11.32 -28.63 15.56
N ALA A 343 -11.76 -27.40 15.27
CA ALA A 343 -12.80 -27.15 14.28
C ALA A 343 -12.35 -27.55 12.87
N ALA A 344 -11.12 -27.20 12.50
CA ALA A 344 -10.54 -27.52 11.20
C ALA A 344 -10.34 -29.04 11.03
N GLU A 345 -9.87 -29.73 12.08
CA GLU A 345 -9.75 -31.19 12.07
C GLU A 345 -11.10 -31.89 11.85
N LYS A 346 -12.18 -31.40 12.45
CA LYS A 346 -13.55 -31.94 12.23
C LYS A 346 -14.04 -31.73 10.80
N LEU A 347 -13.64 -30.63 10.16
CA LEU A 347 -14.03 -30.27 8.80
C LEU A 347 -13.13 -30.90 7.73
N GLY A 348 -12.01 -31.49 8.12
CA GLY A 348 -11.04 -32.08 7.19
C GLY A 348 -10.25 -31.03 6.39
N VAL A 349 -10.14 -29.81 6.91
CA VAL A 349 -9.39 -28.69 6.34
C VAL A 349 -8.27 -28.28 7.29
N THR A 350 -7.34 -27.46 6.85
CA THR A 350 -6.35 -26.84 7.73
C THR A 350 -6.96 -25.67 8.51
N ALA A 351 -6.41 -25.38 9.69
CA ALA A 351 -6.88 -24.26 10.51
C ALA A 351 -6.68 -22.90 9.83
N THR A 352 -5.66 -22.79 8.98
CA THR A 352 -5.43 -21.64 8.10
C THR A 352 -6.51 -21.51 7.03
N GLU A 353 -6.88 -22.60 6.35
CA GLU A 353 -7.97 -22.58 5.34
C GLU A 353 -9.29 -22.20 5.99
N LEU A 354 -9.61 -22.78 7.16
CA LEU A 354 -10.80 -22.45 7.94
C LEU A 354 -10.85 -20.97 8.30
N LEU A 355 -9.76 -20.42 8.83
CA LEU A 355 -9.68 -19.01 9.24
C LEU A 355 -9.77 -18.08 8.02
N GLN A 356 -9.07 -18.40 6.93
CA GLN A 356 -9.10 -17.61 5.71
C GLN A 356 -10.50 -17.56 5.10
N ALA A 357 -11.19 -18.69 5.05
CA ALA A 357 -12.54 -18.77 4.51
C ALA A 357 -13.53 -17.93 5.33
N LEU A 358 -13.34 -17.81 6.64
CA LEU A 358 -14.19 -17.00 7.52
C LEU A 358 -13.89 -15.49 7.44
N ILE A 359 -12.62 -15.12 7.31
CA ILE A 359 -12.21 -13.73 7.15
C ILE A 359 -12.66 -13.19 5.80
N SER A 360 -12.55 -14.00 4.75
CA SER A 360 -12.85 -13.58 3.37
C SER A 360 -14.34 -13.62 3.04
N SER A 361 -15.20 -14.12 3.94
CA SER A 361 -16.60 -14.34 3.65
C SER A 361 -17.53 -13.17 3.95
N GLY A 362 -17.08 -12.11 4.64
CA GLY A 362 -17.90 -10.93 4.91
C GLY A 362 -17.10 -9.73 5.41
N GLN A 363 -17.66 -8.52 5.26
CA GLN A 363 -16.96 -7.26 5.58
C GLN A 363 -16.87 -6.96 7.09
N ASP A 364 -17.93 -7.23 7.87
CA ASP A 364 -17.96 -6.94 9.33
C ASP A 364 -18.02 -8.20 10.20
N ARG A 365 -18.59 -9.29 9.65
CA ARG A 365 -18.72 -10.61 10.31
C ARG A 365 -18.65 -11.71 9.25
N PRO A 366 -18.10 -12.89 9.58
CA PRO A 366 -18.06 -14.02 8.67
C PRO A 366 -19.47 -14.40 8.17
N ASP A 367 -19.65 -14.44 6.85
CA ASP A 367 -20.79 -15.12 6.25
C ASP A 367 -20.49 -16.62 6.21
N LEU A 368 -21.20 -17.40 7.02
CA LEU A 368 -20.95 -18.84 7.16
C LEU A 368 -21.39 -19.64 5.92
N ALA A 369 -22.33 -19.13 5.13
CA ALA A 369 -22.74 -19.80 3.91
C ALA A 369 -21.64 -19.68 2.84
N VAL A 370 -21.08 -18.48 2.68
CA VAL A 370 -19.97 -18.22 1.76
C VAL A 370 -18.70 -18.96 2.21
N ALA A 371 -18.36 -18.91 3.50
CA ALA A 371 -17.20 -19.63 4.03
C ALA A 371 -17.32 -21.15 3.84
N ALA A 372 -18.51 -21.73 4.04
CA ALA A 372 -18.75 -23.15 3.82
C ALA A 372 -18.60 -23.55 2.35
N GLU A 373 -19.08 -22.71 1.43
CA GLU A 373 -18.90 -22.89 0.00
C GLU A 373 -17.41 -22.87 -0.39
N THR A 374 -16.65 -21.90 0.13
CA THR A 374 -15.19 -21.81 -0.08
C THR A 374 -14.44 -23.05 0.43
N LEU A 375 -14.86 -23.61 1.56
CA LEU A 375 -14.23 -24.80 2.17
C LEU A 375 -14.72 -26.12 1.57
N GLY A 376 -15.75 -26.10 0.70
CA GLY A 376 -16.37 -27.31 0.17
C GLY A 376 -17.08 -28.16 1.23
N VAL A 377 -17.55 -27.55 2.33
CA VAL A 377 -18.29 -28.20 3.43
C VAL A 377 -19.74 -27.69 3.48
N SER A 378 -20.61 -28.31 4.28
CA SER A 378 -21.94 -27.74 4.52
C SER A 378 -21.89 -26.64 5.58
N GLU A 379 -22.74 -25.62 5.42
CA GLU A 379 -22.91 -24.55 6.41
C GLU A 379 -23.25 -25.10 7.81
N GLU A 380 -24.04 -26.18 7.87
CA GLU A 380 -24.36 -26.89 9.12
C GLU A 380 -23.12 -27.51 9.77
N ALA A 381 -22.25 -28.16 8.98
CA ALA A 381 -21.01 -28.75 9.48
C ALA A 381 -20.03 -27.67 9.95
N LEU A 382 -19.91 -26.57 9.21
CA LEU A 382 -19.09 -25.42 9.59
C LEU A 382 -19.58 -24.83 10.92
N THR A 383 -20.90 -24.60 11.05
CA THR A 383 -21.51 -24.04 12.26
C THR A 383 -21.33 -24.94 13.48
N GLU A 384 -21.41 -26.27 13.33
CA GLU A 384 -21.21 -27.24 14.42
C GLU A 384 -19.73 -27.37 14.82
N ALA A 385 -18.81 -27.15 13.88
CA ALA A 385 -17.38 -27.25 14.11
C ALA A 385 -16.82 -26.03 14.86
N LEU A 386 -17.33 -24.82 14.59
CA LEU A 386 -16.80 -23.58 15.17
C LEU A 386 -17.00 -23.49 16.69
N PRO A 387 -16.01 -22.97 17.43
CA PRO A 387 -16.15 -22.76 18.87
C PRO A 387 -17.25 -21.74 19.16
N GLN A 388 -18.13 -22.08 20.11
CA GLN A 388 -19.16 -21.16 20.59
C GLN A 388 -18.50 -19.95 21.27
N PRO A 389 -18.96 -18.71 21.03
CA PRO A 389 -18.39 -17.54 21.69
C PRO A 389 -18.47 -17.69 23.22
N PRO A 390 -17.47 -17.23 23.98
CA PRO A 390 -17.54 -17.26 25.43
C PRO A 390 -18.81 -16.53 25.87
N ARG A 391 -19.58 -17.17 26.76
CA ARG A 391 -20.73 -16.51 27.39
C ARG A 391 -20.21 -15.29 28.14
N GLN A 392 -20.60 -14.09 27.68
CA GLN A 392 -20.36 -12.81 28.34
C GLN A 392 -20.82 -12.83 29.80
#